data_AF-A0A967MMB3-F1
#
_entry.id   AF-A0A967MMB3-F1
#
_cell.length_a   1.000
_cell.length_b   1.000
_cell.length_c   1.000
_cell.angle_alpha   90.00
_cell.angle_beta   90.00
_cell.angle_gamma   90.00
#
_symmetry.space_group_name_H-M   'P 1'
#
loop_
_entity.id
_entity.type
_entity.pdbx_description
1 polymer ?
#
loop_
_entity_poly.entity_id
_entity_poly.type
_entity_poly.pdbx_seq_one_letter_code
_entity_poly.pdbx_strand_id
1 'polypeptide(L)'
;RFEAGARTDWHTHPGGQVLYVLEGTARVQTIDGEMVELGPGDALHAPAGEEHWHGAGPDGPMRHLSITHGGFTEWVGRKVTDAEYDGGVPEQA
;
A
#
# COMPACT_ATOMS: atom_id res chain seq x y z
N ARG A 1 2.01 5.36 -11.00
CA ARG A 1 2.79 6.48 -10.43
C ARG A 1 1.89 7.16 -9.41
N PHE A 2 2.41 7.44 -8.23
CA PHE A 2 1.76 8.19 -7.17
C PHE A 2 2.51 9.53 -7.04
N GLU A 3 1.78 10.64 -6.96
CA GLU A 3 2.38 11.92 -6.53
C GLU A 3 2.58 11.90 -5.01
N ALA A 4 3.35 12.86 -4.48
CA ALA A 4 3.63 12.95 -3.04
C ALA A 4 2.35 12.85 -2.20
N GLY A 5 2.35 11.94 -1.22
CA GLY A 5 1.20 11.66 -0.36
C GLY A 5 0.01 10.94 -0.99
N ALA A 6 0.02 10.69 -2.30
CA ALA A 6 -1.03 9.92 -2.95
C ALA A 6 -0.95 8.44 -2.56
N ARG A 7 -2.11 7.82 -2.33
CA ARG A 7 -2.25 6.45 -1.82
C ARG A 7 -3.52 5.80 -2.36
N THR A 8 -3.55 4.48 -2.38
CA THR A 8 -4.79 3.73 -2.64
C THR A 8 -5.74 3.88 -1.45
N ASP A 9 -7.02 3.55 -1.68
CA ASP A 9 -7.92 3.20 -0.59
C ASP A 9 -7.55 1.81 -0.03
N TRP A 10 -8.10 1.44 1.12
CA TRP A 10 -7.90 0.11 1.72
C TRP A 10 -8.51 -1.00 0.85
N HIS A 11 -7.76 -2.08 0.63
CA HIS A 11 -8.15 -3.16 -0.25
C HIS A 11 -7.44 -4.48 0.08
N THR A 12 -7.92 -5.57 -0.52
CA THR A 12 -7.30 -6.90 -0.49
C THR A 12 -7.15 -7.45 -1.91
N HIS A 13 -6.31 -8.48 -2.06
CA HIS A 13 -6.20 -9.26 -3.30
C HIS A 13 -6.40 -10.75 -2.98
N PRO A 14 -7.35 -11.46 -3.61
CA PRO A 14 -7.65 -12.85 -3.28
C PRO A 14 -6.48 -13.82 -3.49
N GLY A 15 -5.58 -13.54 -4.46
CA GLY A 15 -4.35 -14.31 -4.62
C GLY A 15 -3.11 -13.65 -4.03
N GLY A 16 -3.19 -12.41 -3.55
CA GLY A 16 -2.04 -11.64 -3.06
C GLY A 16 -1.44 -10.71 -4.13
N GLN A 17 -0.42 -9.96 -3.72
CA GLN A 17 0.22 -8.94 -4.52
C GLN A 17 1.72 -8.81 -4.21
N VAL A 18 2.52 -8.55 -5.24
CA VAL A 18 3.91 -8.11 -5.11
C VAL A 18 4.05 -6.68 -5.61
N LEU A 19 4.71 -5.85 -4.80
CA LEU A 19 5.09 -4.48 -5.12
C LEU A 19 6.61 -4.43 -5.30
N TYR A 20 7.09 -3.87 -6.41
CA TYR A 20 8.51 -3.65 -6.65
C TYR A 20 8.77 -2.18 -6.97
N VAL A 21 9.54 -1.50 -6.13
CA VAL A 21 9.72 -0.05 -6.25
C VAL A 21 10.74 0.28 -7.32
N LEU A 22 10.36 1.19 -8.22
CA LEU A 22 11.18 1.67 -9.34
C LEU A 22 11.82 3.04 -9.06
N GLU A 23 11.13 3.91 -8.31
CA GLU A 23 11.56 5.28 -8.01
C GLU A 23 10.83 5.82 -6.79
N GLY A 24 11.49 6.66 -6.00
CA GLY A 24 10.92 7.34 -4.84
C GLY A 24 10.75 6.43 -3.63
N THR A 25 10.01 6.92 -2.63
CA THR A 25 9.70 6.18 -1.41
C THR A 25 8.26 5.69 -1.46
N ALA A 26 8.05 4.38 -1.35
CA ALA A 26 6.73 3.80 -1.20
C ALA A 26 6.40 3.62 0.29
N ARG A 27 5.16 3.89 0.67
CA ARG A 27 4.57 3.50 1.95
C ARG A 27 3.60 2.36 1.73
N VAL A 28 3.65 1.35 2.57
CA VAL A 28 2.67 0.27 2.65
C VAL A 28 2.27 0.12 4.10
N GLN A 29 0.98 -0.03 4.38
CA GLN A 29 0.51 -0.36 5.72
C GLN A 29 -0.54 -1.45 5.66
N THR A 30 -0.45 -2.38 6.60
CA THR A 30 -1.43 -3.45 6.84
C THR A 30 -2.42 -3.04 7.94
N ILE A 31 -3.56 -3.73 8.01
CA ILE A 31 -4.62 -3.43 8.98
C ILE A 31 -4.20 -3.60 10.45
N ASP A 32 -3.16 -4.40 10.70
CA ASP A 32 -2.55 -4.57 12.03
C ASP A 32 -1.69 -3.37 12.48
N GLY A 33 -1.50 -2.38 11.59
CA GLY A 33 -0.80 -1.15 11.86
C GLY A 33 0.69 -1.17 11.52
N GLU A 34 1.24 -2.26 11.00
CA GLU A 34 2.62 -2.27 10.51
C GLU A 34 2.75 -1.39 9.27
N MET A 35 3.55 -0.32 9.37
CA MET A 35 3.91 0.55 8.24
C MET A 35 5.35 0.29 7.81
N VAL A 36 5.53 0.06 6.51
CA VAL A 36 6.83 -0.16 5.89
C VAL A 36 7.08 0.91 4.83
N GLU A 37 8.28 1.50 4.86
CA GLU A 37 8.79 2.34 3.78
C GLU A 37 9.79 1.56 2.94
N LEU A 38 9.67 1.67 1.61
CA LEU A 38 10.47 0.94 0.63
C LEU A 38 11.09 1.91 -0.37
N GLY A 39 12.35 1.68 -0.72
CA GLY A 39 13.08 2.43 -1.73
C GLY A 39 13.26 1.67 -3.05
N PRO A 40 13.83 2.31 -4.09
CA PRO A 40 14.01 1.67 -5.39
C PRO A 40 14.86 0.39 -5.31
N GLY A 41 14.34 -0.70 -5.88
CA GLY A 41 14.95 -2.03 -5.81
C GLY A 41 14.36 -2.93 -4.74
N ASP A 42 13.63 -2.36 -3.77
CA ASP A 42 12.96 -3.15 -2.74
C ASP A 42 11.66 -3.77 -3.28
N ALA A 43 11.32 -4.91 -2.71
CA ALA A 43 10.09 -5.63 -2.99
C ALA A 43 9.33 -5.94 -1.70
N LEU A 44 8.00 -5.83 -1.75
CA LEU A 44 7.10 -6.26 -0.69
C LEU A 44 6.06 -7.23 -1.27
N HIS A 45 5.81 -8.30 -0.53
CA HIS A 45 4.77 -9.27 -0.84
C HIS A 45 3.64 -9.14 0.19
N ALA A 46 2.47 -8.74 -0.27
CA ALA A 46 1.23 -8.76 0.48
C ALA A 46 0.53 -10.12 0.23
N PRO A 47 0.38 -10.98 1.25
CA PRO A 47 -0.26 -12.29 1.09
C PRO A 47 -1.71 -12.19 0.62
N ALA A 48 -2.25 -13.33 0.16
CA ALA A 48 -3.65 -13.46 -0.20
C ALA A 48 -4.57 -13.04 0.97
N GLY A 49 -5.51 -12.13 0.68
CA GLY A 49 -6.49 -11.64 1.65
C GLY A 49 -5.95 -10.61 2.66
N GLU A 50 -4.67 -10.24 2.61
CA GLU A 50 -4.11 -9.20 3.47
C GLU A 50 -4.71 -7.83 3.13
N GLU A 51 -5.36 -7.18 4.11
CA GLU A 51 -5.88 -5.83 3.94
C GLU A 51 -4.76 -4.82 4.09
N HIS A 52 -4.54 -4.03 3.05
CA HIS A 52 -3.48 -3.05 3.00
C HIS A 52 -3.84 -1.83 2.15
N TRP A 53 -3.01 -0.80 2.27
CA TRP A 53 -2.89 0.26 1.28
C TRP A 53 -1.43 0.47 0.91
N HIS A 54 -1.21 1.07 -0.25
CA HIS A 54 0.13 1.48 -0.66
C HIS A 54 0.09 2.82 -1.41
N GLY A 55 1.16 3.61 -1.29
CA GLY A 55 1.23 4.96 -1.84
C GLY A 55 2.63 5.56 -1.84
N ALA A 56 2.76 6.80 -2.28
CA ALA A 56 4.01 7.55 -2.16
C ALA A 56 4.21 8.06 -0.73
N GLY A 57 5.48 8.23 -0.34
CA GLY A 57 5.85 9.03 0.82
C GLY A 57 5.51 10.52 0.66
N PRO A 58 5.70 11.33 1.72
CA PRO A 58 5.26 12.73 1.75
C PRO A 58 6.15 13.66 0.92
N ASP A 59 7.41 13.28 0.69
CA ASP A 59 8.43 14.19 0.16
C ASP A 59 8.55 14.20 -1.37
N GLY A 60 7.89 13.28 -2.08
CA GLY A 60 8.03 13.20 -3.54
C GLY A 60 7.22 12.10 -4.21
N PRO A 61 7.19 12.10 -5.56
CA PRO A 61 6.48 11.08 -6.31
C PRO A 61 7.17 9.71 -6.17
N MET A 62 6.38 8.65 -6.38
CA MET A 62 6.83 7.27 -6.33
C MET A 62 6.29 6.48 -7.53
N ARG A 63 7.09 5.53 -8.01
CA ARG A 63 6.68 4.54 -9.02
C ARG A 63 7.06 3.15 -8.56
N HIS A 64 6.13 2.22 -8.73
CA HIS A 64 6.37 0.80 -8.51
C HIS A 64 5.68 -0.02 -9.60
N LEU A 65 6.15 -1.25 -9.79
CA LEU A 65 5.37 -2.30 -10.44
C LEU A 65 4.41 -2.89 -9.41
N SER A 66 3.19 -3.17 -9.85
CA SER A 66 2.18 -3.88 -9.06
C SER A 66 1.84 -5.16 -9.81
N ILE A 67 2.09 -6.30 -9.17
CA ILE A 67 1.90 -7.62 -9.76
C ILE A 67 0.90 -8.36 -8.86
N THR A 68 -0.34 -8.42 -9.32
CA THR A 68 -1.43 -9.11 -8.62
C THR A 68 -1.72 -10.44 -9.31
N HIS A 69 -2.08 -11.47 -8.54
CA HIS A 69 -2.56 -12.73 -9.09
C HIS A 69 -3.82 -13.22 -8.37
N GLY A 70 -4.56 -14.13 -9.01
CA GLY A 70 -5.62 -14.91 -8.36
C GLY A 70 -6.96 -14.20 -8.10
N GLY A 71 -7.32 -13.15 -8.84
CA GLY A 71 -8.63 -12.51 -8.70
C GLY A 71 -8.60 -11.02 -9.07
N PHE A 72 -9.72 -10.33 -8.86
CA PHE A 72 -9.77 -8.87 -8.91
C PHE A 72 -9.52 -8.29 -7.52
N THR A 73 -9.04 -7.05 -7.45
CA THR A 73 -8.91 -6.29 -6.20
C THR A 73 -10.28 -6.11 -5.54
N GLU A 74 -10.35 -6.38 -4.24
CA GLU A 74 -11.54 -6.18 -3.43
C GLU A 74 -11.35 -4.94 -2.57
N TRP A 75 -12.18 -3.92 -2.79
CA TRP A 75 -12.08 -2.65 -2.07
C TRP A 75 -12.92 -2.69 -0.80
N VAL A 76 -12.35 -2.24 0.32
CA VAL A 76 -13.01 -2.25 1.65
C VAL A 76 -14.08 -1.16 1.77
N GLY A 77 -14.09 -0.19 0.85
CA GLY A 77 -15.09 0.88 0.79
C GLY A 77 -14.78 2.08 1.69
N ARG A 78 -13.55 2.17 2.23
CA ARG A 78 -13.08 3.31 3.02
C ARG A 78 -11.72 3.80 2.53
N LYS A 79 -11.51 5.11 2.67
CA LYS A 79 -10.23 5.76 2.37
C LYS A 79 -9.25 5.60 3.52
N VAL A 80 -7.97 5.71 3.20
CA VAL A 80 -6.90 5.86 4.20
C VAL A 80 -6.97 7.27 4.78
N THR A 81 -7.24 7.36 6.08
CA THR A 81 -7.25 8.63 6.81
C THR A 81 -5.85 9.25 6.86
N ASP A 82 -5.75 10.55 7.15
CA ASP A 82 -4.45 11.19 7.31
C ASP A 82 -3.69 10.62 8.52
N ALA A 83 -4.39 10.26 9.60
CA ALA A 83 -3.79 9.62 10.77
C ALA A 83 -3.17 8.25 10.43
N GLU A 84 -3.87 7.41 9.65
CA GLU A 84 -3.32 6.14 9.16
C GLU A 84 -2.13 6.37 8.22
N TYR A 85 -2.23 7.35 7.32
CA TYR A 85 -1.14 7.71 6.41
C TYR A 85 0.14 8.17 7.14
N ASP A 86 -0.03 8.79 8.31
CA ASP A 86 1.06 9.21 9.20
C ASP A 86 1.54 8.10 10.15
N GLY A 87 1.10 6.85 9.97
CA GLY A 87 1.54 5.69 10.74
C GLY A 87 0.68 5.36 11.95
N GLY A 88 -0.49 5.99 12.09
CA GLY A 88 -1.48 5.63 13.09
C GLY A 88 -2.01 4.22 12.89
N VAL A 89 -2.33 3.53 13.99
CA VAL A 89 -2.95 2.20 13.94
C VAL A 89 -4.34 2.33 13.30
N PRO A 90 -4.64 1.57 12.24
CA PRO A 90 -5.95 1.58 11.61
C PRO A 90 -7.05 1.18 12.59
N GLU A 91 -8.19 1.85 12.52
CA GLU A 91 -9.39 1.40 13.22
C GLU A 91 -9.92 0.14 12.51
N GLN A 92 -10.08 -0.96 13.25
CA GLN A 92 -10.76 -2.15 12.74
C GLN A 92 -12.24 -1.79 12.53
N ALA A 93 -12.71 -1.88 11.29
CA ALA A 93 -14.13 -1.71 10.95
C ALA A 93 -14.96 -2.93 11.37
#